data_AF-A0A4Y3RKC6-F1
#
_entry.id   AF-A0A4Y3RKC6-F1
#
_cell.length_a   1.000
_cell.length_b   1.000
_cell.length_c   1.000
_cell.angle_alpha   90.00
_cell.angle_beta   90.00
_cell.angle_gamma   90.00
#
_symmetry.space_group_name_H-M   'P 1'
#
loop_
_entity.id
_entity.type
_entity.pdbx_description
1 polymer ?
#
loop_
_entity_poly.entity_id
_entity_poly.type
_entity_poly.pdbx_seq_one_letter_code
_entity_poly.pdbx_strand_id
1 'polypeptide(L)'
;MKAADLPDLVTHLRTTLAATHGTSVGLSGSLARGDYRTSDNGTVTSDLDLIPIVPRATDVPAVRRQITPVLQDVTDRFAIDATAAITLLAVYRQVPCASYITSMAGRQFLVDPLNLGTAPSFTHTTDDLLPWLIQPITYYLAKASHEDPITNLAKARAAALHLTDHLGLDDRDAPRDLTRTVREVYDRYDVTLLASSAAYLNAPTAPDRFQAVRDLVFMENQGIPFTDSALAAPRRHQRTRSTS
;
A
#
# COMPACT_ATOMS: atom_id res chain seq x y z
N MET A 1 -6.56 -11.70 -15.89
CA MET A 1 -5.69 -10.89 -16.75
C MET A 1 -4.33 -11.57 -17.01
N LYS A 2 -3.76 -11.44 -18.21
CA LYS A 2 -2.37 -11.74 -18.56
C LYS A 2 -1.52 -10.46 -18.53
N ALA A 3 -0.20 -10.59 -18.48
CA ALA A 3 0.71 -9.44 -18.58
C ALA A 3 0.50 -8.60 -19.85
N ALA A 4 0.13 -9.24 -20.96
CA ALA A 4 -0.15 -8.57 -22.23
C ALA A 4 -1.37 -7.62 -22.18
N ASP A 5 -2.27 -7.79 -21.21
CA ASP A 5 -3.46 -6.95 -21.06
C ASP A 5 -3.17 -5.65 -20.29
N LEU A 6 -1.97 -5.48 -19.73
CA LEU A 6 -1.62 -4.30 -18.91
C LEU A 6 -1.76 -2.96 -19.65
N PRO A 7 -1.33 -2.82 -20.93
CA PRO A 7 -1.56 -1.58 -21.68
C PRO A 7 -3.05 -1.24 -21.82
N ASP A 8 -3.89 -2.24 -22.04
CA ASP A 8 -5.35 -2.07 -22.16
C ASP A 8 -5.97 -1.69 -20.82
N LEU A 9 -5.51 -2.30 -19.71
CA LEU A 9 -5.89 -1.93 -18.35
C LEU A 9 -5.60 -0.45 -18.08
N VAL A 10 -4.38 0.01 -18.39
CA VAL A 10 -3.98 1.41 -18.16
C VAL A 10 -4.82 2.37 -19.01
N THR A 11 -5.06 2.04 -20.28
CA THR A 11 -5.90 2.84 -21.19
C THR A 11 -7.33 2.95 -20.68
N HIS A 12 -7.90 1.82 -20.23
CA HIS A 12 -9.24 1.77 -19.66
C HIS A 12 -9.34 2.58 -18.36
N LEU A 13 -8.36 2.44 -17.46
CA LEU A 13 -8.28 3.23 -16.22
C LEU A 13 -8.23 4.73 -16.51
N ARG A 14 -7.39 5.19 -17.44
CA ARG A 14 -7.32 6.61 -17.83
C ARG A 14 -8.65 7.12 -18.36
N THR A 15 -9.34 6.32 -19.17
CA THR A 15 -10.62 6.69 -19.76
C THR A 15 -11.72 6.80 -18.70
N THR A 16 -11.83 5.80 -17.83
CA THR A 16 -12.85 5.76 -16.78
C THR A 16 -12.62 6.81 -15.69
N LEU A 17 -11.36 7.10 -15.38
CA LEU A 17 -10.99 8.13 -14.40
C LEU A 17 -11.07 9.56 -14.96
N ALA A 18 -11.14 9.76 -16.28
CA ALA A 18 -11.18 11.10 -16.89
C ALA A 18 -12.38 11.96 -16.42
N ALA A 19 -13.47 11.31 -16.00
CA ALA A 19 -14.65 11.98 -15.46
C ALA A 19 -14.54 12.31 -13.96
N THR A 20 -13.44 11.92 -13.30
CA THR A 20 -13.25 12.24 -11.88
C THR A 20 -12.79 13.69 -11.71
N HIS A 21 -13.33 14.35 -10.70
CA HIS A 21 -13.06 15.76 -10.42
C HIS A 21 -12.59 15.94 -8.98
N GLY A 22 -11.67 16.90 -8.78
CA GLY A 22 -11.16 17.24 -7.45
C GLY A 22 -10.29 16.16 -6.79
N THR A 23 -9.87 15.12 -7.53
CA THR A 23 -9.00 14.06 -7.02
C THR A 23 -7.97 13.64 -8.05
N SER A 24 -6.71 13.52 -7.64
CA SER A 24 -5.65 12.95 -8.50
C SER A 24 -5.50 11.47 -8.18
N VAL A 25 -5.45 10.60 -9.18
CA VAL A 25 -5.42 9.14 -8.98
C VAL A 25 -4.16 8.55 -9.59
N GLY A 26 -3.36 7.87 -8.77
CA GLY A 26 -2.15 7.16 -9.20
C GLY A 26 -2.30 5.64 -9.15
N LEU A 27 -1.48 4.93 -9.93
CA LEU A 27 -1.22 3.49 -9.74
C LEU A 27 -0.21 3.29 -8.62
N SER A 28 -0.43 2.33 -7.75
CA SER A 28 0.50 1.93 -6.70
C SER A 28 0.68 0.41 -6.69
N GLY A 29 1.43 -0.10 -5.72
CA GLY A 29 1.61 -1.54 -5.56
C GLY A 29 2.49 -2.17 -6.64
N SER A 30 2.45 -3.50 -6.74
CA SER A 30 3.39 -4.24 -7.59
C SER A 30 3.14 -4.06 -9.09
N LEU A 31 1.89 -3.79 -9.47
CA LEU A 31 1.56 -3.46 -10.85
C LEU A 31 2.22 -2.15 -11.29
N ALA A 32 2.18 -1.13 -10.44
CA ALA A 32 2.84 0.15 -10.74
C ALA A 32 4.36 -0.02 -10.90
N ARG A 33 4.99 -0.86 -10.07
CA ARG A 33 6.44 -1.12 -10.11
C ARG A 33 6.91 -2.05 -11.21
N GLY A 34 6.00 -2.79 -11.84
CA GLY A 34 6.36 -3.83 -12.81
C GLY A 34 6.94 -5.10 -12.16
N ASP A 35 6.87 -5.24 -10.83
CA ASP A 35 7.32 -6.43 -10.07
C ASP A 35 6.12 -7.31 -9.64
N TYR A 36 5.03 -7.27 -10.42
CA TYR A 36 3.84 -8.07 -10.18
C TYR A 36 4.10 -9.56 -10.33
N ARG A 37 3.30 -10.36 -9.62
CA ARG A 37 3.40 -11.81 -9.62
C ARG A 37 2.57 -12.40 -10.75
N THR A 38 3.08 -13.49 -11.32
CA THR A 38 2.38 -14.32 -12.30
C THR A 38 2.35 -15.77 -11.84
N SER A 39 1.27 -16.47 -12.12
CA SER A 39 1.21 -17.93 -12.02
C SER A 39 1.87 -18.59 -13.23
N ASP A 40 2.11 -19.91 -13.16
CA ASP A 40 2.80 -20.70 -14.21
C ASP A 40 2.17 -20.57 -15.60
N ASN A 41 0.85 -20.37 -15.67
CA ASN A 41 0.13 -20.16 -16.92
C ASN A 41 0.21 -18.71 -17.45
N GLY A 42 1.01 -17.83 -16.83
CA GLY A 42 1.18 -16.41 -17.20
C GLY A 42 0.06 -15.46 -16.74
N THR A 43 -0.84 -15.90 -15.85
CA THR A 43 -1.89 -15.04 -15.29
C THR A 43 -1.31 -14.16 -14.19
N VAL A 44 -1.63 -12.87 -14.21
CA VAL A 44 -1.26 -11.95 -13.13
C VAL A 44 -2.05 -12.32 -11.86
N THR A 45 -1.34 -12.56 -10.77
CA THR A 45 -1.91 -12.90 -9.46
C THR A 45 -1.83 -11.76 -8.44
N SER A 46 -1.07 -10.71 -8.75
CA SER A 46 -1.15 -9.44 -8.01
C SER A 46 -2.50 -8.76 -8.24
N ASP A 47 -2.94 -8.02 -7.23
CA ASP A 47 -4.03 -7.06 -7.28
C ASP A 47 -3.62 -5.74 -7.95
N LEU A 48 -4.63 -4.95 -8.30
CA LEU A 48 -4.49 -3.56 -8.72
C LEU A 48 -4.69 -2.63 -7.53
N ASP A 49 -3.70 -1.79 -7.24
CA ASP A 49 -3.81 -0.79 -6.18
C ASP A 49 -3.84 0.63 -6.75
N LEU A 50 -4.89 1.39 -6.42
CA LEU A 50 -4.99 2.82 -6.74
C LEU A 50 -4.73 3.70 -5.50
N ILE A 51 -4.20 4.89 -5.72
CA ILE A 51 -4.13 5.95 -4.71
C ILE A 51 -4.87 7.21 -5.18
N PRO A 52 -6.13 7.42 -4.74
CA PRO A 52 -6.81 8.70 -4.87
C PRO A 52 -6.29 9.71 -3.85
N ILE A 53 -5.85 10.87 -4.31
CA ILE A 53 -5.42 12.01 -3.50
C ILE A 53 -6.54 13.03 -3.44
N VAL A 54 -6.91 13.47 -2.24
CA VAL A 54 -7.96 14.48 -2.02
C VAL A 54 -7.45 15.66 -1.19
N PRO A 55 -7.93 16.89 -1.43
CA PRO A 55 -7.50 18.04 -0.65
C PRO A 55 -7.87 17.96 0.84
N ARG A 56 -9.09 17.49 1.15
CA ARG A 56 -9.64 17.51 2.51
C ARG A 56 -10.41 16.23 2.85
N ALA A 57 -10.53 15.93 4.14
CA ALA A 57 -11.31 14.80 4.62
C ALA A 57 -12.79 14.88 4.22
N THR A 58 -13.35 16.09 4.10
CA THR A 58 -14.73 16.33 3.64
C THR A 58 -14.98 15.86 2.21
N ASP A 59 -13.93 15.68 1.41
CA ASP A 59 -14.02 15.27 0.00
C ASP A 59 -14.08 13.74 -0.15
N VAL A 60 -13.71 12.99 0.90
CA VAL A 60 -13.60 11.52 0.89
C VAL A 60 -14.90 10.84 0.45
N PRO A 61 -16.11 11.18 0.97
CA PRO A 61 -17.34 10.53 0.54
C PRO A 61 -17.64 10.73 -0.97
N ALA A 62 -17.30 11.89 -1.52
CA ALA A 62 -17.49 12.17 -2.94
C ALA A 62 -16.54 11.37 -3.81
N VAL A 63 -15.28 11.20 -3.39
CA VAL A 63 -14.30 10.37 -4.11
C VAL A 63 -14.63 8.89 -4.01
N ARG A 64 -15.08 8.40 -2.85
CA ARG A 64 -15.57 7.01 -2.72
C ARG A 64 -16.66 6.70 -3.77
N ARG A 65 -17.65 7.58 -3.92
CA ARG A 65 -18.72 7.43 -4.93
C ARG A 65 -18.20 7.41 -6.37
N GLN A 66 -17.13 8.13 -6.66
CA GLN A 66 -16.52 8.19 -7.99
C GLN A 66 -15.63 6.95 -8.28
N ILE A 67 -14.83 6.51 -7.30
CA ILE A 67 -13.81 5.48 -7.48
C ILE A 67 -14.38 4.06 -7.34
N THR A 68 -15.35 3.82 -6.45
CA THR A 68 -15.91 2.47 -6.26
C THR A 68 -16.45 1.85 -7.55
N PRO A 69 -17.23 2.54 -8.39
CA PRO A 69 -17.69 1.99 -9.68
C PRO A 69 -16.54 1.68 -10.64
N VAL A 70 -15.47 2.50 -10.63
CA VAL A 70 -14.28 2.28 -11.48
C VAL A 70 -13.55 1.01 -11.07
N LEU A 71 -13.34 0.80 -9.76
CA LEU A 71 -12.72 -0.44 -9.26
C LEU A 71 -13.54 -1.67 -9.66
N GLN A 72 -14.88 -1.61 -9.50
CA GLN A 72 -15.75 -2.72 -9.85
C GLN A 72 -15.71 -3.03 -11.35
N ASP A 73 -15.76 -2.02 -12.21
CA ASP A 73 -15.70 -2.17 -13.66
C ASP A 73 -14.37 -2.77 -14.12
N VAL A 74 -13.24 -2.31 -13.56
CA VAL A 74 -11.91 -2.87 -13.82
C VAL A 74 -11.85 -4.35 -13.41
N THR A 75 -12.35 -4.64 -12.22
CA THR A 75 -12.40 -6.01 -11.70
C THR A 75 -13.24 -6.93 -12.57
N ASP A 76 -14.41 -6.48 -13.03
CA ASP A 76 -15.29 -7.25 -13.89
C ASP A 76 -14.70 -7.45 -15.30
N ARG A 77 -14.03 -6.42 -15.85
CA ARG A 77 -13.46 -6.44 -17.20
C ARG A 77 -12.17 -7.25 -17.31
N PHE A 78 -11.25 -7.09 -16.36
CA PHE A 78 -9.92 -7.70 -16.42
C PHE A 78 -9.77 -8.94 -15.53
N ALA A 79 -10.80 -9.23 -14.72
CA ALA A 79 -10.84 -10.35 -13.80
C ALA A 79 -9.65 -10.33 -12.82
N ILE A 80 -9.45 -9.16 -12.19
CA ILE A 80 -8.39 -8.84 -11.23
C ILE A 80 -9.01 -8.18 -9.99
N ASP A 81 -8.49 -8.50 -8.80
CA ASP A 81 -8.88 -7.78 -7.58
C ASP A 81 -8.36 -6.34 -7.65
N ALA A 82 -9.17 -5.37 -7.25
CA ALA A 82 -8.78 -3.97 -7.27
C ALA A 82 -9.03 -3.32 -5.91
N THR A 83 -8.03 -2.61 -5.39
CA THR A 83 -8.10 -1.87 -4.13
C THR A 83 -7.77 -0.40 -4.37
N ALA A 84 -8.19 0.45 -3.45
CA ALA A 84 -7.71 1.82 -3.37
C ALA A 84 -7.57 2.26 -1.91
N ALA A 85 -6.59 3.12 -1.65
CA ALA A 85 -6.45 3.81 -0.38
C ALA A 85 -6.51 5.32 -0.63
N ILE A 86 -7.60 5.97 -0.20
CA ILE A 86 -7.75 7.43 -0.34
C ILE A 86 -6.83 8.11 0.65
N THR A 87 -6.08 9.11 0.19
CA THR A 87 -5.05 9.82 0.94
C THR A 87 -5.29 11.32 0.91
N LEU A 88 -5.10 12.00 2.05
CA LEU A 88 -5.13 13.46 2.09
C LEU A 88 -3.89 14.04 1.42
N LEU A 89 -4.09 15.13 0.67
CA LEU A 89 -3.02 15.86 -0.01
C LEU A 89 -1.93 16.33 0.96
N ALA A 90 -2.31 16.76 2.17
CA ALA A 90 -1.35 17.15 3.20
C ALA A 90 -0.43 15.98 3.59
N VAL A 91 -1.00 14.79 3.79
CA VAL A 91 -0.23 13.59 4.17
C VAL A 91 0.61 13.07 3.00
N TYR A 92 0.05 13.04 1.79
CA TYR A 92 0.79 12.72 0.56
C TYR A 92 2.04 13.60 0.37
N ARG A 93 1.99 14.86 0.82
CA ARG A 93 3.11 15.82 0.75
C ARG A 93 4.06 15.75 1.94
N GLN A 94 3.71 15.08 3.02
CA GLN A 94 4.49 15.07 4.26
C GLN A 94 5.22 13.77 4.48
N VAL A 95 4.55 12.66 4.18
CA VAL A 95 5.16 11.38 4.46
C VAL A 95 6.27 11.16 3.42
N PRO A 96 7.54 11.01 3.85
CA PRO A 96 8.57 10.50 2.96
C PRO A 96 8.00 9.29 2.26
N CYS A 97 8.34 9.05 0.99
CA CYS A 97 7.90 7.86 0.23
C CYS A 97 8.28 6.56 0.94
N ALA A 98 7.65 6.25 2.07
CA ALA A 98 7.75 5.04 2.81
C ALA A 98 7.36 4.03 1.77
N SER A 99 8.19 3.02 1.53
CA SER A 99 7.96 2.05 0.48
C SER A 99 6.55 1.40 0.56
N TYR A 100 5.86 1.57 1.69
CA TYR A 100 4.45 1.29 1.96
C TYR A 100 3.45 2.41 1.62
N ILE A 101 3.75 3.70 1.84
CA ILE A 101 3.00 4.80 1.23
C ILE A 101 3.47 4.95 -0.19
N THR A 102 2.82 4.17 -1.04
CA THR A 102 2.99 4.22 -2.48
C THR A 102 4.39 3.94 -2.95
N SER A 103 4.64 2.65 -3.10
CA SER A 103 5.35 2.12 -4.25
C SER A 103 4.71 2.54 -5.60
N MET A 104 4.48 3.82 -5.81
CA MET A 104 4.34 4.43 -7.12
C MET A 104 5.74 4.37 -7.73
N ALA A 105 6.06 3.33 -8.52
CA ALA A 105 7.22 3.46 -9.38
C ALA A 105 7.00 4.67 -10.30
N GLY A 106 8.11 5.34 -10.60
CA GLY A 106 8.13 6.65 -11.23
C GLY A 106 6.99 6.90 -12.23
N ARG A 107 6.19 7.91 -11.90
CA ARG A 107 5.43 8.76 -12.83
C ARG A 107 4.33 8.04 -13.62
N GLN A 108 3.10 8.24 -13.18
CA GLN A 108 2.14 9.14 -13.82
C GLN A 108 0.81 8.92 -13.11
N PHE A 109 0.31 9.99 -12.50
CA PHE A 109 -1.11 10.04 -12.21
C PHE A 109 -1.88 9.64 -13.47
N LEU A 110 -2.83 8.73 -13.31
CA LEU A 110 -3.77 8.35 -14.36
C LEU A 110 -4.59 9.57 -14.76
N VAL A 111 -4.95 10.39 -13.77
CA VAL A 111 -5.56 11.73 -13.86
C VAL A 111 -5.02 12.63 -12.74
N ASP A 112 -4.75 13.91 -13.03
CA ASP A 112 -4.13 14.84 -12.07
C ASP A 112 -4.79 16.24 -12.02
N PRO A 113 -6.07 16.35 -11.67
CA PRO A 113 -6.74 17.65 -11.53
C PRO A 113 -6.17 18.51 -10.38
N LEU A 114 -5.42 17.93 -9.44
CA LEU A 114 -4.76 18.69 -8.37
C LEU A 114 -3.38 19.24 -8.78
N ASN A 115 -2.92 18.98 -10.01
CA ASN A 115 -1.62 19.40 -10.53
C ASN A 115 -0.46 19.02 -9.61
N LEU A 116 -0.46 17.78 -9.12
CA LEU A 116 0.61 17.23 -8.29
C LEU A 116 1.88 16.96 -9.10
N GLY A 117 1.75 16.84 -10.42
CA GLY A 117 2.86 16.72 -11.35
C GLY A 117 3.66 15.43 -11.14
N THR A 118 4.98 15.53 -11.27
CA THR A 118 5.88 14.45 -10.88
C THR A 118 6.04 14.45 -9.37
N ALA A 119 6.01 13.27 -8.74
CA ALA A 119 6.07 13.09 -7.29
C ALA A 119 7.06 14.04 -6.61
N PRO A 120 6.72 14.59 -5.43
CA PRO A 120 7.61 15.47 -4.70
C PRO A 120 8.98 14.80 -4.48
N SER A 121 10.05 15.51 -4.86
CA SER A 121 11.41 15.11 -4.51
C SER A 121 11.64 15.54 -3.08
N PHE A 122 11.66 14.56 -2.17
CA PHE A 122 11.98 14.84 -0.78
C PHE A 122 13.45 14.54 -0.50
N THR A 123 14.17 15.54 -0.03
CA THR A 123 15.52 15.39 0.53
C THR A 123 15.37 15.17 2.04
N HIS A 124 15.22 13.92 2.46
CA HIS A 124 15.19 13.58 3.89
C HIS A 124 16.58 13.15 4.38
N THR A 125 16.85 13.42 5.65
CA THR A 125 17.99 12.78 6.33
C THR A 125 17.66 11.32 6.64
N THR A 126 18.68 10.48 6.80
CA THR A 126 18.52 9.05 7.15
C THR A 126 17.64 8.87 8.39
N ASP A 127 17.81 9.73 9.40
CA ASP A 127 17.13 9.62 10.70
C ASP A 127 15.61 9.87 10.60
N ASP A 128 15.20 10.81 9.73
CA ASP A 128 13.78 11.13 9.50
C ASP A 128 13.01 9.97 8.84
N LEU A 129 13.71 9.06 8.17
CA LEU A 129 13.13 7.94 7.42
C LEU A 129 12.95 6.68 8.26
N LEU A 130 13.70 6.51 9.35
CA LEU A 130 13.72 5.28 10.14
C LEU A 130 12.35 4.86 10.68
N PRO A 131 11.51 5.75 11.25
CA PRO A 131 10.17 5.37 11.70
C PRO A 131 9.33 4.75 10.58
N TRP A 132 9.48 5.28 9.36
CA TRP A 132 8.77 4.86 8.15
C TRP A 132 9.32 3.58 7.52
N LEU A 133 10.61 3.29 7.71
CA LEU A 133 11.22 2.03 7.30
C LEU A 133 10.91 0.89 8.28
N ILE A 134 10.68 1.21 9.56
CA ILE A 134 10.26 0.25 10.59
C ILE A 134 8.80 -0.15 10.44
N GLN A 135 7.92 0.81 10.15
CA GLN A 135 6.45 0.61 10.11
C GLN A 135 6.02 -0.63 9.30
N PRO A 136 6.52 -0.87 8.06
CA PRO A 136 6.10 -2.01 7.26
C PRO A 136 6.46 -3.35 7.91
N ILE A 137 7.59 -3.44 8.62
CA ILE A 137 8.00 -4.65 9.34
C ILE A 137 6.94 -4.97 10.39
N THR A 138 6.64 -4.01 11.27
CA THR A 138 5.67 -4.20 12.35
C THR A 138 4.24 -4.40 11.85
N TYR A 139 3.86 -3.72 10.76
CA TYR A 139 2.55 -3.89 10.14
C TYR A 139 2.37 -5.29 9.57
N TYR A 140 3.34 -5.80 8.80
CA TYR A 140 3.23 -7.13 8.22
C TYR A 140 3.38 -8.25 9.24
N LEU A 141 4.15 -8.04 10.31
CA LEU A 141 4.13 -8.96 11.46
C LEU A 141 2.76 -9.01 12.14
N ALA A 142 2.14 -7.84 12.39
CA ALA A 142 0.77 -7.79 12.93
C ALA A 142 -0.21 -8.49 11.98
N LYS A 143 -0.11 -8.22 10.67
CA LYS A 143 -0.96 -8.81 9.64
C LYS A 143 -0.81 -10.33 9.53
N ALA A 144 0.41 -10.86 9.67
CA ALA A 144 0.67 -12.30 9.66
C ALA A 144 -0.02 -13.06 10.80
N SER A 145 -0.32 -12.39 11.93
CA SER A 145 -1.09 -12.99 13.02
C SER A 145 -2.59 -13.12 12.71
N HIS A 146 -3.07 -12.44 11.65
CA HIS A 146 -4.47 -12.36 11.28
C HIS A 146 -4.78 -13.10 9.97
N GLU A 147 -3.97 -12.88 8.92
CA GLU A 147 -4.19 -13.46 7.60
C GLU A 147 -2.88 -13.76 6.87
N ASP A 148 -2.92 -14.75 5.97
CA ASP A 148 -1.81 -15.17 5.09
C ASP A 148 -0.41 -15.04 5.73
N PRO A 149 -0.10 -15.85 6.77
CA PRO A 149 1.14 -15.71 7.52
C PRO A 149 2.37 -15.87 6.65
N ILE A 150 2.34 -16.75 5.63
CA ILE A 150 3.49 -17.01 4.76
C ILE A 150 3.82 -15.75 3.94
N THR A 151 2.83 -15.15 3.26
CA THR A 151 3.06 -13.96 2.46
C THR A 151 3.45 -12.77 3.33
N ASN A 152 2.78 -12.57 4.46
CA ASN A 152 3.01 -11.40 5.30
C ASN A 152 4.37 -11.48 6.03
N LEU A 153 4.80 -12.67 6.48
CA LEU A 153 6.17 -12.85 7.00
C LEU A 153 7.23 -12.60 5.93
N ALA A 154 7.01 -13.04 4.68
CA ALA A 154 7.93 -12.75 3.59
C ALA A 154 8.04 -11.23 3.32
N LYS A 155 6.92 -10.50 3.35
CA LYS A 155 6.91 -9.03 3.22
C LYS A 155 7.62 -8.34 4.38
N ALA A 156 7.41 -8.81 5.62
CA ALA A 156 8.10 -8.28 6.80
C ALA A 156 9.63 -8.47 6.70
N ARG A 157 10.08 -9.64 6.22
CA ARG A 157 11.52 -9.91 5.98
C ARG A 157 12.09 -9.01 4.90
N ALA A 158 11.38 -8.83 3.78
CA ALA A 158 11.83 -7.94 2.71
C ALA A 158 11.95 -6.48 3.20
N ALA A 159 11.01 -6.01 4.03
CA ALA A 159 11.09 -4.69 4.64
C ALA A 159 12.28 -4.57 5.61
N ALA A 160 12.56 -5.61 6.40
CA ALA A 160 13.71 -5.63 7.30
C ALA A 160 15.04 -5.61 6.55
N LEU A 161 15.17 -6.36 5.46
CA LEU A 161 16.35 -6.31 4.58
C LEU A 161 16.54 -4.90 3.99
N HIS A 162 15.46 -4.26 3.56
CA HIS A 162 15.54 -2.89 3.07
C HIS A 162 16.01 -1.90 4.15
N LEU A 163 15.54 -2.06 5.40
CA LEU A 163 15.99 -1.26 6.53
C LEU A 163 17.49 -1.51 6.84
N THR A 164 17.95 -2.77 6.86
CA THR A 164 19.36 -3.08 7.12
C THR A 164 20.27 -2.58 6.01
N ASP A 165 19.85 -2.70 4.75
CA ASP A 165 20.57 -2.15 3.59
C ASP A 165 20.67 -0.63 3.69
N HIS A 166 19.58 0.05 4.06
CA HIS A 166 19.56 1.50 4.25
C HIS A 166 20.53 1.96 5.35
N LEU A 167 20.67 1.17 6.40
CA LEU A 167 21.58 1.43 7.52
C LEU A 167 23.02 0.96 7.27
N GLY A 168 23.30 0.29 6.14
CA GLY A 168 24.61 -0.29 5.84
C GLY A 168 25.02 -1.43 6.79
N LEU A 169 24.04 -2.14 7.35
CA LEU A 169 24.26 -3.28 8.25
C LEU A 169 24.47 -4.55 7.40
N ASP A 170 25.64 -5.18 7.51
CA ASP A 170 25.99 -6.42 6.78
C ASP A 170 25.32 -7.63 7.47
N ASP A 171 24.00 -7.78 7.29
CA ASP A 171 23.23 -8.91 7.81
C ASP A 171 22.71 -9.76 6.64
N ARG A 172 23.62 -10.54 6.03
CA ARG A 172 23.32 -11.38 4.85
C ARG A 172 22.35 -12.52 5.15
N ASP A 173 22.15 -12.84 6.43
CA ASP A 173 21.11 -13.74 6.91
C ASP A 173 19.94 -12.88 7.38
N ALA A 174 18.90 -12.76 6.54
CA ALA A 174 17.69 -12.01 6.88
C ALA A 174 17.27 -12.24 8.36
N PRO A 175 17.02 -11.18 9.15
CA PRO A 175 16.90 -11.32 10.59
C PRO A 175 15.84 -12.34 10.97
N ARG A 176 16.27 -13.42 11.65
CA ARG A 176 15.38 -14.52 12.05
C ARG A 176 14.31 -14.07 13.04
N ASP A 177 14.66 -13.08 13.87
CA ASP A 177 13.75 -12.42 14.81
C ASP A 177 13.58 -10.95 14.42
N LEU A 178 12.57 -10.69 13.60
CA LEU A 178 12.25 -9.36 13.10
C LEU A 178 11.85 -8.38 14.20
N THR A 179 11.23 -8.87 15.28
CA THR A 179 10.82 -8.01 16.40
C THR A 179 12.04 -7.53 17.18
N ARG A 180 13.01 -8.42 17.42
CA ARG A 180 14.30 -8.05 18.02
C ARG A 180 15.06 -7.05 17.16
N THR A 181 15.15 -7.26 15.85
CA THR A 181 15.83 -6.32 14.93
C THR A 181 15.23 -4.92 15.00
N VAL A 182 13.90 -4.81 15.00
CA VAL A 182 13.25 -3.49 15.13
C VAL A 182 13.60 -2.83 16.45
N ARG A 183 13.63 -3.58 17.56
CA ARG A 183 14.02 -3.04 18.88
C ARG A 183 15.47 -2.58 18.91
N GLU A 184 16.38 -3.36 18.34
CA GLU A 184 17.80 -3.01 18.27
C GLU A 184 18.04 -1.75 17.44
N VAL A 185 17.34 -1.59 16.31
CA VAL A 185 17.41 -0.35 15.51
C VAL A 185 16.82 0.83 16.28
N TYR A 186 15.65 0.65 16.89
CA TYR A 186 15.01 1.66 17.73
C TYR A 186 15.93 2.17 18.85
N ASP A 187 16.54 1.25 19.60
CA ASP A 187 17.44 1.59 20.72
C ASP A 187 18.76 2.20 20.25
N ARG A 188 19.33 1.69 19.14
CA ARG A 188 20.66 2.11 18.64
C ARG A 188 20.64 3.50 18.00
N TYR A 189 19.55 3.85 17.32
CA TYR A 189 19.43 5.09 16.54
C TYR A 189 18.49 6.12 17.19
N ASP A 190 18.05 5.89 18.44
CA ASP A 190 17.15 6.78 19.21
C ASP A 190 15.91 7.20 18.41
N VAL A 191 15.28 6.23 17.73
CA VAL A 191 14.20 6.49 16.78
C VAL A 191 12.89 6.76 17.52
N THR A 192 12.25 7.90 17.29
CA THR A 192 10.85 8.05 17.73
C THR A 192 9.93 7.24 16.82
N LEU A 193 9.42 6.13 17.32
CA LEU A 193 8.53 5.24 16.55
C LEU A 193 7.20 5.92 16.20
N LEU A 194 6.68 5.55 15.03
CA LEU A 194 5.27 5.77 14.71
C LEU A 194 4.38 5.02 15.71
N ALA A 195 3.19 5.56 15.98
CA ALA A 195 2.26 5.01 16.95
C ALA A 195 1.84 3.59 16.59
N SER A 196 1.70 3.26 15.30
CA SER A 196 1.41 1.90 14.86
C SER A 196 2.51 0.91 15.24
N SER A 197 3.78 1.30 15.06
CA SER A 197 4.94 0.47 15.36
C SER A 197 5.10 0.27 16.87
N ALA A 198 4.94 1.36 17.64
CA ALA A 198 4.93 1.31 19.10
C ALA A 198 3.80 0.41 19.64
N ALA A 199 2.60 0.52 19.07
CA ALA A 199 1.47 -0.33 19.42
C ALA A 199 1.80 -1.82 19.21
N TYR A 200 2.40 -2.19 18.07
CA TYR A 200 2.84 -3.56 17.82
C TYR A 200 3.88 -4.04 18.83
N LEU A 201 4.96 -3.28 19.05
CA LEU A 201 6.06 -3.71 19.92
C LEU A 201 5.66 -3.86 21.40
N ASN A 202 4.66 -3.10 21.85
CA ASN A 202 4.17 -3.14 23.23
C ASN A 202 3.42 -4.43 23.58
N ALA A 203 2.66 -5.01 22.63
CA ALA A 203 2.00 -6.29 22.85
C ALA A 203 1.78 -7.05 21.53
N PRO A 204 2.84 -7.69 20.98
CA PRO A 204 2.84 -8.29 19.64
C PRO A 204 1.91 -9.50 19.49
N THR A 205 1.48 -10.10 20.61
CA THR A 205 0.63 -11.30 20.65
C THR A 205 -0.84 -11.03 21.01
N ALA A 206 -1.25 -9.75 21.10
CA ALA A 206 -2.64 -9.41 21.42
C ALA A 206 -3.61 -9.83 20.28
N PRO A 207 -4.81 -10.34 20.60
CA PRO A 207 -5.73 -10.94 19.63
C PRO A 207 -6.32 -9.95 18.61
N ASP A 208 -6.41 -8.67 18.97
CA ASP A 208 -6.92 -7.56 18.12
C ASP A 208 -5.79 -6.67 17.58
N ARG A 209 -4.53 -7.13 17.71
CA ARG A 209 -3.35 -6.32 17.40
C ARG A 209 -3.37 -5.81 15.97
N PHE A 210 -3.76 -6.65 15.02
CA PHE A 210 -3.76 -6.28 13.61
C PHE A 210 -4.69 -5.10 13.32
N GLN A 211 -5.94 -5.13 13.82
CA GLN A 211 -6.90 -4.07 13.58
C GLN A 211 -6.43 -2.74 14.16
N ALA A 212 -5.93 -2.75 15.40
CA ALA A 212 -5.39 -1.57 16.04
C ALA A 212 -4.18 -0.99 15.28
N VAL A 213 -3.23 -1.84 14.87
CA VAL A 213 -2.06 -1.42 14.09
C VAL A 213 -2.48 -0.89 12.72
N ARG A 214 -3.39 -1.59 12.02
CA ARG A 214 -3.89 -1.17 10.70
C ARG A 214 -4.55 0.21 10.76
N ASP A 215 -5.41 0.45 11.73
CA ASP A 215 -6.13 1.71 11.81
C ASP A 215 -5.15 2.88 12.10
N LEU A 216 -4.12 2.65 12.92
CA LEU A 216 -3.03 3.62 13.14
C LEU A 216 -2.19 3.83 11.89
N VAL A 217 -1.78 2.75 11.20
CA VAL A 217 -1.06 2.83 9.92
C VAL A 217 -1.84 3.68 8.92
N PHE A 218 -3.17 3.50 8.84
CA PHE A 218 -4.00 4.27 7.92
C PHE A 218 -4.09 5.75 8.31
N MET A 219 -4.20 6.06 9.60
CA MET A 219 -4.15 7.43 10.06
C MET A 219 -2.81 8.09 9.77
N GLU A 220 -1.70 7.41 10.02
CA GLU A 220 -0.33 7.90 9.77
C GLU A 220 -0.06 8.09 8.27
N ASN A 221 -0.56 7.16 7.45
CA ASN A 221 -0.18 7.08 6.04
C ASN A 221 -1.16 7.78 5.09
N GLN A 222 -2.43 7.83 5.44
CA GLN A 222 -3.47 8.42 4.60
C GLN A 222 -4.07 9.69 5.22
N GLY A 223 -3.89 9.90 6.53
CA GLY A 223 -4.58 10.95 7.28
C GLY A 223 -6.07 10.68 7.46
N ILE A 224 -6.52 9.46 7.17
CA ILE A 224 -7.93 9.07 7.11
C ILE A 224 -8.07 7.69 7.77
N PRO A 225 -9.12 7.45 8.59
CA PRO A 225 -9.38 6.13 9.16
C PRO A 225 -9.51 5.05 8.08
N PHE A 226 -9.11 3.82 8.39
CA PHE A 226 -9.17 2.70 7.45
C PHE A 226 -10.54 2.55 6.77
N THR A 227 -11.63 2.67 7.52
CA THR A 227 -13.01 2.51 7.00
C THR A 227 -13.37 3.52 5.92
N ASP A 228 -12.80 4.73 5.99
CA ASP A 228 -13.07 5.83 5.08
C ASP A 228 -12.06 5.88 3.93
N SER A 229 -10.82 5.45 4.19
CA SER A 229 -9.74 5.43 3.20
C SER A 229 -9.82 4.23 2.27
N ALA A 230 -9.99 3.03 2.82
CA ALA A 230 -9.88 1.79 2.08
C ALA A 230 -11.12 1.50 1.24
N LEU A 231 -10.87 1.05 0.01
CA LEU A 231 -11.84 0.56 -0.95
C LEU A 231 -11.33 -0.76 -1.53
N ALA A 232 -12.22 -1.72 -1.72
CA ALA A 232 -11.90 -2.98 -2.36
C ALA A 232 -13.06 -3.41 -3.27
N ALA A 233 -12.73 -3.87 -4.47
CA ALA A 233 -13.61 -4.55 -5.40
C ALA A 233 -13.02 -5.94 -5.65
N PRO A 234 -13.56 -6.99 -5.01
CA PRO A 234 -13.09 -8.35 -5.23
C PRO A 234 -13.60 -8.86 -6.58
N ARG A 235 -12.77 -9.67 -7.24
CA ARG A 235 -13.13 -10.41 -8.44
C ARG A 235 -14.38 -11.24 -8.16
N ARG A 236 -15.42 -11.01 -8.95
CA ARG A 236 -16.59 -11.90 -8.95
C ARG A 236 -16.10 -13.28 -9.40
N HIS A 237 -16.09 -14.25 -8.49
CA HIS A 237 -15.95 -15.63 -8.89
C HIS A 237 -17.09 -15.93 -9.87
N GLN A 238 -16.74 -16.28 -11.11
CA GLN A 238 -17.71 -16.86 -12.03
C GLN A 238 -18.26 -18.09 -11.31
N ARG A 239 -19.50 -17.99 -10.80
CA ARG A 239 -20.28 -19.16 -10.43
C ARG A 239 -20.22 -20.08 -11.64
N THR A 240 -19.51 -21.19 -11.50
CA THR A 240 -19.64 -22.31 -12.42
C THR A 240 -21.14 -22.60 -12.50
N ARG A 241 -21.76 -22.28 -13.64
CA ARG A 241 -23.08 -22.80 -13.95
C ARG A 241 -22.88 -24.31 -14.03
N SER A 242 -23.21 -25.01 -12.96
CA SER A 242 -23.49 -26.44 -13.03
C SER A 242 -24.72 -26.56 -13.93
N THR A 243 -24.49 -26.84 -15.21
CA THR A 243 -25.53 -27.38 -16.07
C THR A 243 -25.86 -28.77 -15.53
N SER A 244 -27.03 -28.86 -14.91
CA SER A 244 -27.81 -30.07 -14.67
C SER A 244 -27.98 -30.91 -15.92
#